data_AF-A0A528N654-F1
#
_entry.id   AF-A0A528N654-F1
#
_cell.length_a   1.000
_cell.length_b   1.000
_cell.length_c   1.000
_cell.angle_alpha   90.00
_cell.angle_beta   90.00
_cell.angle_gamma   90.00
#
_symmetry.space_group_name_H-M   'P 1'
#
loop_
_entity.id
_entity.type
_entity.pdbx_description
1 polymer ?
#
loop_
_entity_poly.entity_id
_entity_poly.type
_entity_poly.pdbx_seq_one_letter_code
_entity_poly.pdbx_strand_id
1 'polypeptide(L)'
;PYYNSFFKCSTPTPVLLAKKLAELAPKHVNQVIYGSSGSEANDTALRLVRHYWALEGRPEKNRIISRKSAYHGSTIAGTSLGGMEPMHKQLNGAVPNIVHVMMPYAYELA
;
A
#
# COMPACT_ATOMS: atom_id res chain seq x y z
N PRO A 1 10.59 10.19 -25.93
CA PRO A 1 11.07 11.10 -24.87
C PRO A 1 10.42 10.77 -23.52
N TYR A 2 11.20 10.65 -22.45
CA TYR A 2 10.71 10.43 -21.09
C TYR A 2 10.96 11.70 -20.26
N TYR A 3 10.01 12.08 -19.42
CA TYR A 3 10.13 13.22 -18.51
C TYR A 3 9.47 12.88 -17.17
N ASN A 4 9.98 13.47 -16.09
CA ASN A 4 9.49 13.18 -14.74
C ASN A 4 8.14 13.86 -14.46
N SER A 5 7.48 13.46 -13.38
CA SER A 5 6.18 14.00 -12.94
C SER A 5 6.29 14.88 -11.69
N PHE A 6 7.50 15.31 -11.32
CA PHE A 6 7.72 16.23 -10.20
C PHE A 6 7.53 17.69 -10.64
N PHE A 7 7.50 18.61 -9.67
CA PHE A 7 7.57 20.06 -9.91
C PHE A 7 6.54 20.62 -10.90
N LYS A 8 5.28 20.20 -10.77
CA LYS A 8 4.15 20.64 -11.62
C LYS A 8 4.31 20.24 -13.10
N CYS A 9 5.03 19.16 -13.38
CA CYS A 9 5.18 18.62 -14.72
C CYS A 9 4.29 17.38 -14.94
N SER A 10 3.87 17.17 -16.19
CA SER A 10 3.18 15.95 -16.61
C SER A 10 3.37 15.71 -18.10
N THR A 11 2.92 14.56 -18.59
CA THR A 11 2.85 14.22 -20.02
C THR A 11 1.45 13.67 -20.37
N PRO A 12 1.01 13.69 -21.64
CA PRO A 12 -0.34 13.28 -21.98
C PRO A 12 -0.69 11.84 -21.57
N THR A 13 0.24 10.91 -21.71
CA THR A 13 0.02 9.48 -21.43
C THR A 13 -0.45 9.17 -19.99
N PRO A 14 0.29 9.55 -18.92
CA PRO A 14 -0.15 9.31 -17.54
C PRO A 14 -1.44 10.07 -17.17
N VAL A 15 -1.72 11.22 -17.79
CA VAL A 15 -2.97 11.97 -17.57
C VAL A 15 -4.16 11.23 -18.14
N LEU A 16 -4.07 10.77 -19.39
CA LEU A 16 -5.13 10.01 -20.04
C LEU A 16 -5.37 8.67 -19.35
N LEU A 17 -4.30 7.99 -18.92
CA LEU A 17 -4.42 6.77 -18.14
C LEU A 17 -5.10 7.02 -16.79
N ALA A 18 -4.75 8.10 -16.08
CA ALA A 18 -5.33 8.41 -14.79
C ALA A 18 -6.84 8.70 -14.92
N LYS A 19 -7.23 9.45 -15.96
CA LYS A 19 -8.63 9.67 -16.30
C LYS A 19 -9.35 8.35 -16.55
N LYS A 20 -8.78 7.47 -17.38
CA LYS A 20 -9.43 6.19 -17.71
C LYS A 20 -9.59 5.28 -16.49
N LEU A 21 -8.58 5.23 -15.62
CA LEU A 21 -8.65 4.48 -14.37
C LEU A 21 -9.75 5.03 -13.45
N ALA A 22 -9.86 6.35 -13.31
CA ALA A 22 -10.89 6.98 -12.49
C ALA A 22 -12.32 6.73 -13.02
N GLU A 23 -12.51 6.57 -14.34
CA GLU A 23 -13.80 6.19 -14.94
C GLU A 23 -14.19 4.74 -14.64
N LEU A 24 -13.21 3.84 -14.49
CA LEU A 24 -13.43 2.41 -14.24
C LEU A 24 -13.54 2.06 -12.75
N ALA A 25 -12.88 2.84 -11.90
CA ALA A 25 -12.86 2.63 -10.46
C ALA A 25 -14.22 2.98 -9.81
N PRO A 26 -14.48 2.51 -8.57
CA PRO A 26 -15.63 2.98 -7.80
C PRO A 26 -15.66 4.51 -7.71
N LYS A 27 -16.86 5.12 -7.69
CA LYS A 27 -17.05 6.59 -7.77
C LYS A 27 -16.22 7.44 -6.79
N HIS A 28 -15.83 6.87 -5.64
CA HIS A 28 -15.06 7.56 -4.60
C HIS A 28 -13.53 7.40 -4.76
N VAL A 29 -13.06 6.68 -5.78
CA VAL A 29 -11.64 6.44 -6.08
C VAL A 29 -11.32 7.08 -7.42
N ASN A 30 -10.87 8.33 -7.40
CA ASN A 30 -10.72 9.17 -8.61
C ASN A 30 -9.35 9.87 -8.72
N GLN A 31 -8.37 9.48 -7.90
CA GLN A 31 -7.00 9.98 -7.93
C GLN A 31 -6.03 8.80 -8.09
N VAL A 32 -4.98 8.99 -8.91
CA VAL A 32 -4.00 7.93 -9.22
C VAL A 32 -2.60 8.44 -8.90
N ILE A 33 -1.87 7.67 -8.08
CA ILE A 33 -0.43 7.82 -7.88
C ILE A 33 0.22 6.59 -8.51
N TYR A 34 1.18 6.81 -9.42
CA TYR A 34 1.85 5.74 -10.14
C TYR A 34 3.07 5.22 -9.37
N GLY A 35 3.32 3.92 -9.52
CA GLY A 35 4.55 3.23 -9.15
C GLY A 35 4.86 2.17 -10.21
N SER A 36 5.92 1.40 -10.00
CA SER A 36 6.39 0.38 -10.96
C SER A 36 6.03 -1.05 -10.53
N SER A 37 5.47 -1.23 -9.33
CA SER A 37 5.07 -2.54 -8.80
C SER A 37 3.94 -2.44 -7.78
N GLY A 38 3.30 -3.59 -7.49
CA GLY A 38 2.34 -3.69 -6.38
C GLY A 38 2.99 -3.46 -5.01
N SER A 39 4.26 -3.82 -4.83
CA SER A 39 5.01 -3.56 -3.59
C SER A 39 5.15 -2.06 -3.34
N GLU A 40 5.56 -1.29 -4.36
CA GLU A 40 5.68 0.17 -4.27
C GLU A 40 4.33 0.86 -4.03
N ALA A 41 3.26 0.32 -4.62
CA ALA A 41 1.90 0.80 -4.38
C ALA A 41 1.50 0.64 -2.90
N ASN A 42 1.81 -0.50 -2.28
CA ASN A 42 1.54 -0.74 -0.86
C ASN A 42 2.42 0.12 0.07
N ASP A 43 3.70 0.31 -0.25
CA ASP A 43 4.58 1.23 0.49
C ASP A 43 4.03 2.67 0.46
N THR A 44 3.57 3.10 -0.72
CA THR A 44 2.94 4.41 -0.91
C THR A 44 1.65 4.51 -0.10
N ALA A 45 0.78 3.50 -0.15
CA ALA A 45 -0.47 3.47 0.60
C ALA A 45 -0.24 3.53 2.12
N LEU A 46 0.73 2.78 2.64
CA LEU A 46 1.11 2.80 4.06
C LEU A 46 1.53 4.21 4.50
N ARG A 47 2.38 4.87 3.71
CA ARG A 47 2.81 6.25 3.97
C ARG A 47 1.64 7.22 3.96
N LEU A 48 0.75 7.11 2.96
CA LEU A 48 -0.41 8.00 2.81
C LEU A 48 -1.38 7.87 3.99
N VAL A 49 -1.75 6.65 4.39
CA VAL A 49 -2.70 6.43 5.49
C VAL A 49 -2.16 6.96 6.82
N ARG A 50 -0.87 6.74 7.10
CA ARG A 50 -0.25 7.29 8.32
C ARG A 50 -0.14 8.81 8.28
N HIS A 51 0.24 9.36 7.13
CA HIS A 51 0.35 10.81 6.97
C HIS A 51 -1.01 11.49 7.06
N TYR A 52 -2.06 10.88 6.50
CA TYR A 52 -3.44 11.34 6.65
C TYR A 52 -3.81 11.54 8.13
N TRP A 53 -3.64 10.51 8.97
CA TRP A 53 -3.97 10.64 10.40
C TRP A 53 -3.10 11.65 11.14
N ALA A 54 -1.84 11.83 10.74
CA ALA A 54 -1.00 12.89 11.29
C ALA A 54 -1.53 14.29 10.93
N LEU A 55 -1.99 14.50 9.69
CA LEU A 55 -2.62 15.75 9.25
C LEU A 55 -3.95 16.02 9.96
N GLU A 56 -4.70 14.96 10.29
CA GLU A 56 -5.92 15.02 11.11
C GLU A 56 -5.64 15.23 12.61
N GLY A 57 -4.39 15.50 13.00
CA GLY A 57 -4.00 15.74 14.39
C GLY A 57 -4.00 14.50 15.28
N ARG A 58 -3.95 13.29 14.69
CA ARG A 58 -3.97 11.99 15.39
C ARG A 58 -2.78 11.11 14.97
N PRO A 59 -1.52 11.56 15.15
CA PRO A 59 -0.33 10.84 14.69
C PRO A 59 -0.13 9.45 15.32
N GLU A 60 -0.72 9.23 16.50
CA GLU A 60 -0.75 7.93 17.19
C GLU A 60 -1.66 6.90 16.50
N LYS A 61 -2.59 7.36 15.64
CA LYS A 61 -3.48 6.49 14.85
C LYS A 61 -2.75 5.94 13.61
N ASN A 62 -1.69 5.19 13.84
CA ASN A 62 -0.79 4.68 12.80
C ASN A 62 -0.68 3.14 12.73
N ARG A 63 -1.51 2.44 13.51
CA ARG A 63 -1.60 0.97 13.51
C ARG A 63 -2.31 0.46 12.26
N ILE A 64 -1.69 -0.51 11.59
CA ILE A 64 -2.27 -1.20 10.44
C ILE A 64 -2.57 -2.65 10.84
N ILE A 65 -3.76 -3.12 10.46
CA ILE A 65 -4.20 -4.49 10.70
C ILE A 65 -4.13 -5.23 9.37
N SER A 66 -3.31 -6.29 9.32
CA SER A 66 -3.21 -7.23 8.22
C SER A 66 -3.56 -8.64 8.69
N ARG A 67 -3.32 -9.67 7.89
CA ARG A 67 -3.70 -11.06 8.16
C ARG A 67 -2.49 -11.97 8.08
N LYS A 68 -2.47 -13.02 8.89
CA LYS A 68 -1.54 -14.14 8.71
C LYS A 68 -1.67 -14.70 7.28
N SER A 69 -0.56 -15.17 6.71
CA SER A 69 -0.46 -15.71 5.34
C SER A 69 -0.82 -14.74 4.19
N ALA A 70 -1.05 -13.44 4.45
CA ALA A 70 -1.32 -12.47 3.38
C ALA A 70 -0.06 -12.14 2.57
N TYR A 71 -0.24 -11.81 1.28
CA TYR A 71 0.82 -11.29 0.40
C TYR A 71 0.57 -9.82 0.04
N HIS A 72 1.51 -8.95 0.40
CA HIS A 72 1.44 -7.50 0.13
C HIS A 72 2.71 -6.97 -0.57
N GLY A 73 3.50 -7.85 -1.19
CA GLY A 73 4.73 -7.50 -1.90
C GLY A 73 6.00 -7.87 -1.12
N SER A 74 7.14 -7.44 -1.65
CA SER A 74 8.47 -7.85 -1.18
C SER A 74 9.42 -6.69 -0.84
N THR A 75 8.91 -5.45 -0.83
CA THR A 75 9.60 -4.32 -0.15
C THR A 75 9.63 -4.57 1.36
N ILE A 76 10.41 -3.79 2.12
CA ILE A 76 10.44 -3.92 3.60
C ILE A 76 9.03 -3.66 4.19
N ALA A 77 8.32 -2.63 3.71
CA ALA A 77 6.96 -2.33 4.14
C ALA A 77 5.95 -3.37 3.60
N GLY A 78 6.00 -3.73 2.31
CA GLY A 78 5.16 -4.79 1.74
C GLY A 78 5.31 -6.14 2.44
N THR A 79 6.54 -6.51 2.80
CA THR A 79 6.84 -7.73 3.56
C THR A 79 6.31 -7.63 4.98
N SER A 80 6.48 -6.48 5.65
CA SER A 80 5.95 -6.25 7.00
C SER A 80 4.41 -6.21 7.05
N LEU A 81 3.77 -5.78 5.95
CA LEU A 81 2.33 -5.85 5.75
C LEU A 81 1.86 -7.26 5.43
N GLY A 82 2.71 -8.08 4.80
CA GLY A 82 2.45 -9.49 4.54
C GLY A 82 2.36 -10.31 5.82
N GLY A 83 1.77 -11.49 5.73
CA GLY A 83 1.62 -12.41 6.85
C GLY A 83 2.50 -13.67 6.74
N MET A 84 3.50 -13.66 5.86
CA MET A 84 4.33 -14.83 5.56
C MET A 84 5.57 -14.87 6.47
N GLU A 85 5.56 -15.78 7.43
CA GLU A 85 6.65 -15.96 8.39
C GLU A 85 8.04 -16.13 7.74
N PRO A 86 8.21 -16.90 6.65
CA PRO A 86 9.52 -17.03 5.99
C PRO A 86 10.08 -15.70 5.49
N MET A 87 9.23 -14.79 5.01
CA MET A 87 9.68 -13.47 4.54
C MET A 87 10.01 -12.54 5.72
N HIS A 88 9.25 -12.62 6.83
CA HIS A 88 9.55 -11.84 8.04
C HIS A 88 10.93 -12.17 8.63
N LYS A 89 11.34 -13.44 8.58
CA LYS A 89 12.66 -13.89 9.05
C LYS A 89 13.83 -13.23 8.31
N GLN A 90 13.60 -12.63 7.14
CA GLN A 90 14.63 -11.98 6.33
C GLN A 90 14.84 -10.50 6.68
N LEU A 91 13.88 -9.84 7.34
CA LEU A 91 13.91 -8.37 7.54
C LEU A 91 14.80 -7.91 8.71
N ASN A 92 15.12 -8.82 9.64
CA ASN A 92 15.77 -8.50 10.91
C ASN A 92 15.06 -7.38 11.72
N GLY A 93 13.76 -7.22 11.50
CA GLY A 93 12.91 -6.19 12.12
C GLY A 93 11.80 -5.71 11.17
N ALA A 94 10.55 -5.80 11.62
CA ALA A 94 9.41 -5.34 10.82
C ALA A 94 9.18 -3.83 10.96
N VAL A 95 8.50 -3.23 9.99
CA VAL A 95 7.95 -1.88 10.14
C VAL A 95 7.03 -1.85 11.37
N PRO A 96 7.22 -0.91 12.32
CA PRO A 96 6.45 -0.88 13.57
C PRO A 96 4.95 -0.72 13.34
N ASN A 97 4.13 -1.10 14.34
CA ASN A 97 2.69 -0.91 14.38
C ASN A 97 1.91 -1.58 13.23
N ILE A 98 2.41 -2.72 12.75
CA ILE A 98 1.65 -3.62 11.87
C ILE A 98 1.33 -4.88 12.67
N VAL A 99 0.05 -5.23 12.77
CA VAL A 99 -0.42 -6.40 13.51
C VAL A 99 -1.19 -7.35 12.57
N HIS A 100 -1.15 -8.65 12.87
CA HIS A 100 -1.71 -9.68 12.00
C HIS A 100 -2.81 -10.45 12.71
N VAL A 101 -4.04 -10.37 12.20
CA VAL A 101 -5.16 -11.20 12.64
C VAL A 101 -5.19 -12.54 11.90
N MET A 102 -6.07 -13.45 12.32
CA MET A 102 -6.24 -14.75 11.68
C MET A 102 -6.55 -14.62 10.17
N MET A 103 -6.08 -15.58 9.38
CA MET A 103 -6.45 -15.67 7.97
C MET A 103 -7.90 -16.16 7.85
N PRO A 104 -8.66 -15.67 6.85
CA PRO A 104 -10.04 -16.11 6.62
C PRO A 104 -10.05 -17.45 5.86
N TYR A 105 -9.46 -18.50 6.44
CA TYR A 105 -9.38 -19.82 5.85
C TYR A 105 -10.34 -20.78 6.54
N ALA A 106 -11.57 -20.83 6.03
CA ALA A 106 -12.66 -21.56 6.68
C ALA A 106 -12.43 -23.09 6.78
N TYR A 107 -11.58 -23.65 5.92
CA TYR A 107 -11.25 -25.09 5.97
C TYR A 107 -10.58 -25.50 7.29
N GLU A 108 -9.81 -24.62 7.92
CA GLU A 108 -9.19 -24.87 9.24
C GLU A 108 -10.15 -24.61 10.43
N LEU A 109 -11.39 -24.16 10.15
CA LEU A 109 -12.42 -23.96 11.17
C LEU A 109 -13.38 -25.15 11.29
N ALA A 110 -13.29 -26.12 10.37
CA ALA A 110 -14.08 -27.36 10.33
C ALA A 110 -13.31 -28.51 10.98
#